data_AF-A0A0S9KCT6-F1
#
_entry.id   AF-A0A0S9KCT6-F1
#
_cell.length_a   1.000
_cell.length_b   1.000
_cell.length_c   1.000
_cell.angle_alpha   90.00
_cell.angle_beta   90.00
_cell.angle_gamma   90.00
#
_symmetry.space_group_name_H-M   'P 1'
#
loop_
_entity.id
_entity.type
_entity.pdbx_description
1 polymer ?
#
loop_
_entity_poly.entity_id
_entity_poly.type
_entity_poly.pdbx_seq_one_letter_code
_entity_poly.pdbx_strand_id
1 'polypeptide(L)'
;MPGPSTPNRGGARKGAHASSGEFSIRTHGEPNEIVVGRHANETPIEVDLQLEALFIEREKSAAPLAQHSDAVFKHNQETKYREENPGRQRNRWDVLTDSSLEYHTEKIAKLQALVDDVDERIKPLDDEFDARGGWTRAFRVLNGNGHVHRSRSCSTCYPTTRFGWLPSVSGMDEDEIVDLAADMACTRCYPSAPVIDLSNPRECKLEPDEMRIERERKEAERAERDRKKAEKEAKAKAKAIVTATGEPIYDDWNRPFNNEVTAQSAAISAVESLVYFGFGENPQYEAGKVRLVTEVLDGIAAKRETTTDAVILEWKKKVYQKVKSGRTMDTVDFAFDKLAPRMDQYRAERARLQKLADDTTDQDAREAALHVLNLHIGAARPPRGW
;
A
#
# COMPACT_ATOMS: atom_id res chain seq x y z
N MET A 1 -54.62 -34.84 -24.73
CA MET A 1 -54.16 -34.05 -25.90
C MET A 1 -52.70 -33.70 -25.66
N PRO A 2 -51.76 -34.16 -26.51
CA PRO A 2 -50.33 -34.05 -26.26
C PRO A 2 -49.81 -32.65 -26.63
N GLY A 3 -49.00 -32.07 -25.75
CA GLY A 3 -48.28 -30.81 -25.98
C GLY A 3 -46.86 -31.06 -26.52
N PRO A 4 -46.26 -30.09 -27.22
CA PRO A 4 -45.22 -30.36 -28.21
C PRO A 4 -43.80 -30.39 -27.63
N SER A 5 -43.04 -31.34 -28.16
CA SER A 5 -41.60 -31.51 -28.13
C SER A 5 -40.84 -30.33 -28.74
N THR A 6 -39.81 -29.85 -28.04
CA THR A 6 -38.79 -28.91 -28.56
C THR A 6 -37.49 -29.67 -28.85
N PRO A 7 -36.75 -29.30 -29.92
CA PRO A 7 -35.54 -30.01 -30.31
C PRO A 7 -34.28 -29.47 -29.60
N ASN A 8 -33.45 -30.42 -29.20
CA ASN A 8 -32.13 -30.28 -28.62
C ASN A 8 -31.13 -29.69 -29.64
N ARG A 9 -30.55 -28.52 -29.36
CA ARG A 9 -29.45 -27.93 -30.15
C ARG A 9 -28.11 -28.44 -29.61
N GLY A 10 -27.49 -29.34 -30.37
CA GLY A 10 -26.09 -29.71 -30.19
C GLY A 10 -25.16 -28.52 -30.45
N GLY A 11 -24.39 -28.15 -29.43
CA GLY A 11 -23.27 -27.21 -29.54
C GLY A 11 -21.96 -27.98 -29.44
N ALA A 12 -21.33 -28.22 -30.59
CA ALA A 12 -19.98 -28.76 -30.70
C ALA A 12 -18.98 -27.81 -30.04
N ARG A 13 -18.28 -28.26 -28.98
CA ARG A 13 -17.08 -27.58 -28.46
C ARG A 13 -15.86 -28.12 -29.20
N LYS A 14 -15.26 -27.26 -30.02
CA LYS A 14 -13.97 -27.45 -30.69
C LYS A 14 -12.87 -27.61 -29.63
N GLY A 15 -11.99 -28.58 -29.87
CA GLY A 15 -10.88 -28.95 -29.01
C GLY A 15 -9.83 -27.85 -28.85
N ALA A 16 -9.28 -27.78 -27.65
CA ALA A 16 -8.03 -27.08 -27.37
C ALA A 16 -6.87 -28.02 -27.67
N HIS A 17 -5.97 -27.59 -28.54
CA HIS A 17 -4.69 -28.24 -28.78
C HIS A 17 -3.83 -28.15 -27.52
N ALA A 18 -3.51 -29.30 -26.92
CA ALA A 18 -2.42 -29.43 -25.97
C ALA A 18 -1.12 -29.51 -26.78
N SER A 19 -0.30 -28.45 -26.73
CA SER A 19 1.10 -28.53 -27.16
C SER A 19 1.90 -29.19 -26.04
N SER A 20 2.16 -30.49 -26.16
CA SER A 20 3.15 -31.20 -25.36
C SER A 20 4.55 -30.69 -25.74
N GLY A 21 5.07 -29.73 -24.98
CA GLY A 21 6.49 -29.41 -25.01
C GLY A 21 7.27 -30.54 -24.35
N GLU A 22 7.84 -31.43 -25.18
CA GLU A 22 8.84 -32.40 -24.74
C GLU A 22 10.06 -31.64 -24.22
N PHE A 23 10.20 -31.59 -22.90
CA PHE A 23 11.44 -31.19 -22.24
C PHE A 23 12.31 -32.44 -22.18
N SER A 24 13.29 -32.54 -23.09
CA SER A 24 14.24 -33.64 -23.08
C SER A 24 15.10 -33.55 -21.82
N ILE A 25 14.95 -34.55 -20.96
CA ILE A 25 15.85 -34.80 -19.83
C ILE A 25 17.17 -35.27 -20.46
N ARG A 26 18.21 -34.42 -20.40
CA ARG A 26 19.57 -34.83 -20.74
C ARG A 26 19.98 -35.91 -19.73
N THR A 27 20.18 -37.13 -20.21
CA THR A 27 20.73 -38.23 -19.43
C THR A 27 22.16 -37.92 -19.01
N HIS A 28 22.43 -38.15 -17.73
CA HIS A 28 23.68 -37.95 -17.00
C HIS A 28 24.94 -38.28 -17.83
N GLY A 29 25.82 -37.27 -17.96
CA GLY A 29 27.22 -37.49 -18.31
C GLY A 29 27.95 -38.13 -17.13
N GLU A 30 28.94 -38.95 -17.43
CA GLU A 30 29.79 -39.66 -16.47
C GLU A 30 30.41 -38.69 -15.42
N PRO A 31 30.69 -39.17 -14.18
CA PRO A 31 31.27 -38.34 -13.13
C PRO A 31 32.60 -37.74 -13.61
N ASN A 32 32.62 -36.41 -13.74
CA ASN A 32 33.83 -35.67 -14.06
C ASN A 32 34.85 -35.88 -12.93
N GLU A 33 35.97 -36.51 -13.27
CA GLU A 33 37.16 -36.55 -12.42
C GLU A 33 37.54 -35.11 -12.02
N ILE A 34 37.63 -34.84 -10.71
CA ILE A 34 37.97 -33.52 -10.17
C ILE A 34 39.45 -33.25 -10.48
N VAL A 35 39.70 -32.64 -11.64
CA VAL A 35 41.03 -32.17 -12.00
C VAL A 35 41.24 -30.82 -11.30
N VAL A 36 41.87 -30.87 -10.12
CA VAL A 36 42.43 -29.69 -9.45
C VAL A 36 43.34 -28.97 -10.45
N GLY A 37 43.07 -27.68 -10.71
CA GLY A 37 43.80 -26.87 -11.69
C GLY A 37 43.11 -26.68 -13.05
N ARG A 38 41.88 -27.16 -13.26
CA ARG A 38 41.10 -26.86 -14.49
C ARG A 38 40.96 -25.35 -14.74
N HIS A 39 40.86 -24.55 -13.67
CA HIS A 39 40.66 -23.09 -13.74
C HIS A 39 41.95 -22.28 -13.47
N ALA A 40 43.13 -22.93 -13.40
CA ALA A 40 44.40 -22.28 -13.04
C ALA A 40 44.80 -21.10 -13.97
N ASN A 41 44.29 -21.07 -15.20
CA ASN A 41 44.56 -20.01 -16.17
C ASN A 41 43.51 -18.89 -16.17
N GLU A 42 42.40 -19.05 -15.44
CA GLU A 42 41.34 -18.04 -15.34
C GLU A 42 41.70 -17.00 -14.29
N THR A 43 41.34 -15.75 -14.57
CA THR A 43 41.47 -14.64 -13.64
C THR A 43 40.44 -14.76 -12.50
N PRO A 44 40.70 -14.15 -11.33
CA PRO A 44 39.71 -14.06 -10.25
C PRO A 44 38.33 -13.57 -10.68
N ILE A 45 38.29 -12.61 -11.61
CA ILE A 45 37.06 -12.05 -12.19
C ILE A 45 36.31 -13.12 -12.99
N GLU A 46 37.00 -13.88 -13.85
CA GLU A 46 36.36 -14.92 -14.67
C GLU A 46 35.80 -16.07 -13.82
N VAL A 47 36.52 -16.48 -12.77
CA VAL A 47 36.05 -17.49 -11.82
C VAL A 47 34.81 -16.99 -11.07
N ASP A 48 34.85 -15.75 -10.56
CA ASP A 48 33.73 -15.21 -9.79
C ASP A 48 32.50 -14.87 -10.65
N LEU A 49 32.69 -14.49 -11.93
CA LEU A 49 31.57 -14.35 -12.88
C LEU A 49 30.89 -15.68 -13.18
N GLN A 50 31.66 -16.77 -13.29
CA GLN A 50 31.09 -18.11 -13.42
C GLN A 50 30.34 -18.53 -12.16
N LEU A 51 30.92 -18.29 -10.97
CA LEU A 51 30.26 -18.54 -9.70
C LEU A 51 28.97 -17.72 -9.55
N GLU A 52 28.97 -16.45 -9.93
CA GLU A 52 27.76 -15.62 -9.89
C GLU A 52 26.65 -16.19 -10.79
N ALA A 53 27.00 -16.60 -12.02
CA ALA A 53 26.04 -17.22 -12.92
C ALA A 53 25.45 -18.51 -12.34
N LEU A 54 26.29 -19.34 -11.71
CA LEU A 54 25.86 -20.56 -11.04
C LEU A 54 25.01 -20.27 -9.79
N PHE A 55 25.34 -19.26 -8.98
CA PHE A 55 24.51 -18.88 -7.84
C PHE A 55 23.13 -18.37 -8.29
N ILE A 56 23.05 -17.62 -9.39
CA ILE A 56 21.78 -17.21 -9.98
C ILE A 56 20.99 -18.43 -10.48
N GLU A 57 21.65 -19.39 -11.12
CA GLU A 57 21.05 -20.65 -11.57
C GLU A 57 20.52 -21.46 -10.38
N ARG A 58 21.32 -21.59 -9.32
CA ARG A 58 20.97 -22.26 -8.06
C ARG A 58 19.75 -21.63 -7.41
N GLU A 59 19.73 -20.30 -7.27
CA GLU A 59 18.64 -19.58 -6.60
C GLU A 59 17.29 -19.74 -7.32
N LYS A 60 17.31 -19.81 -8.67
CA LYS A 60 16.10 -20.09 -9.47
C LYS A 60 15.45 -21.43 -9.14
N SER A 61 16.24 -22.41 -8.68
CA SER A 61 15.75 -23.72 -8.26
C SER A 61 15.51 -23.80 -6.75
N ALA A 62 16.37 -23.19 -5.94
CA ALA A 62 16.32 -23.25 -4.49
C ALA A 62 15.11 -22.51 -3.90
N ALA A 63 14.71 -21.35 -4.47
CA ALA A 63 13.55 -20.61 -3.97
C ALA A 63 12.22 -21.40 -4.18
N PRO A 64 11.92 -21.95 -5.37
CA PRO A 64 10.76 -22.83 -5.54
C PRO A 64 10.84 -24.13 -4.72
N LEU A 65 12.04 -24.68 -4.52
CA LEU A 65 12.25 -25.86 -3.68
C LEU A 65 11.77 -25.58 -2.24
N ALA A 66 12.24 -24.48 -1.64
CA ALA A 66 11.82 -24.07 -0.31
C ALA A 66 10.30 -23.87 -0.20
N GLN A 67 9.67 -23.27 -1.22
CA GLN A 67 8.22 -23.08 -1.26
C GLN A 67 7.46 -24.41 -1.28
N HIS A 68 7.88 -25.37 -2.12
CA HIS A 68 7.24 -26.67 -2.18
C HIS A 68 7.48 -27.50 -0.93
N SER A 69 8.68 -27.45 -0.35
CA SER A 69 8.99 -28.09 0.92
C SER A 69 8.14 -27.53 2.07
N ASP A 70 7.94 -26.21 2.14
CA ASP A 70 7.06 -25.58 3.14
C ASP A 70 5.59 -26.02 2.96
N ALA A 71 5.12 -26.14 1.71
CA ALA A 71 3.78 -26.64 1.42
C ALA A 71 3.56 -28.08 1.92
N VAL A 72 4.52 -28.98 1.66
CA VAL A 72 4.50 -30.36 2.17
C VAL A 72 4.57 -30.40 3.70
N PHE A 73 5.46 -29.59 4.29
CA PHE A 73 5.62 -29.50 5.74
C PHE A 73 4.33 -29.03 6.45
N LYS A 74 3.68 -27.98 5.92
CA LYS A 74 2.39 -27.49 6.42
C LYS A 74 1.29 -28.54 6.31
N HIS A 75 1.22 -29.26 5.19
CA HIS A 75 0.27 -30.36 5.02
C HIS A 75 0.49 -31.46 6.05
N ASN A 76 1.73 -31.90 6.26
CA ASN A 76 2.06 -32.92 7.26
C ASN A 76 1.72 -32.47 8.69
N GLN A 77 1.95 -31.20 9.04
CA GLN A 77 1.54 -30.65 10.33
C GLN A 77 0.03 -30.64 10.51
N GLU A 78 -0.73 -30.25 9.49
CA GLU A 78 -2.19 -30.21 9.55
C GLU A 78 -2.80 -31.62 9.62
N THR A 79 -2.22 -32.59 8.88
CA THR A 79 -2.61 -34.01 8.96
C THR A 79 -2.39 -34.54 10.38
N LYS A 80 -1.19 -34.33 10.95
CA LYS A 80 -0.88 -34.73 12.33
C LYS A 80 -1.82 -34.06 13.36
N TYR A 81 -2.07 -32.76 13.21
CA TYR A 81 -2.97 -32.02 14.10
C TYR A 81 -4.40 -32.59 14.09
N ARG A 82 -4.91 -33.00 12.92
CA ARG A 82 -6.23 -33.63 12.77
C ARG A 82 -6.31 -35.00 13.42
N GLU A 83 -5.26 -35.81 13.27
CA GLU A 83 -5.15 -37.11 13.94
C GLU A 83 -5.16 -36.96 15.47
N GLU A 84 -4.46 -35.94 15.98
CA GLU A 84 -4.42 -35.63 17.42
C GLU A 84 -5.70 -34.96 17.96
N ASN A 85 -6.52 -34.33 17.10
CA ASN A 85 -7.70 -33.56 17.51
C ASN A 85 -8.96 -33.92 16.70
N PRO A 86 -9.47 -35.16 16.80
CA PRO A 86 -10.68 -35.58 16.09
C PRO A 86 -11.88 -34.78 16.58
N GLY A 87 -12.38 -33.85 15.75
CA GLY A 87 -13.56 -33.01 16.03
C GLY A 87 -13.31 -31.49 15.95
N ARG A 88 -12.05 -31.03 15.98
CA ARG A 88 -11.71 -29.62 15.70
C ARG A 88 -11.42 -29.44 14.21
N GLN A 89 -12.47 -29.26 13.40
CA GLN A 89 -12.29 -28.88 12.00
C GLN A 89 -11.79 -27.42 11.92
N ARG A 90 -10.52 -27.24 11.52
CA ARG A 90 -10.08 -25.98 10.91
C ARG A 90 -10.74 -25.81 9.54
N ASN A 91 -10.79 -24.56 9.07
CA ASN A 91 -11.37 -24.22 7.78
C ASN A 91 -10.80 -25.13 6.67
N ARG A 92 -11.71 -25.71 5.88
CA ARG A 92 -11.47 -26.75 4.87
C ARG A 92 -10.44 -26.38 3.78
N TRP A 93 -10.12 -25.10 3.65
CA TRP A 93 -9.36 -24.53 2.52
C TRP A 93 -7.84 -24.70 2.62
N ASP A 94 -7.31 -25.21 3.74
CA ASP A 94 -5.87 -25.23 4.01
C ASP A 94 -5.19 -26.60 3.78
N VAL A 95 -5.92 -27.63 3.34
CA VAL A 95 -5.35 -28.98 3.15
C VAL A 95 -5.16 -29.30 1.68
N LEU A 96 -3.90 -29.41 1.28
CA LEU A 96 -3.50 -30.00 0.00
C LEU A 96 -4.18 -31.37 -0.16
N THR A 97 -4.77 -31.62 -1.33
CA THR A 97 -5.27 -32.95 -1.68
C THR A 97 -4.11 -33.92 -1.89
N ASP A 98 -4.38 -35.23 -1.84
CA ASP A 98 -3.35 -36.26 -2.11
C ASP A 98 -2.64 -36.02 -3.46
N SER A 99 -3.40 -35.67 -4.50
CA SER A 99 -2.85 -35.30 -5.81
C SER A 99 -1.98 -34.04 -5.78
N SER A 100 -2.26 -33.10 -4.87
CA SER A 100 -1.44 -31.91 -4.68
C SER A 100 -0.16 -32.22 -3.88
N LEU A 101 -0.21 -33.16 -2.93
CA LEU A 101 0.96 -33.64 -2.20
C LEU A 101 1.94 -34.37 -3.12
N GLU A 102 1.44 -35.25 -3.98
CA GLU A 102 2.23 -35.94 -5.00
C GLU A 102 2.93 -34.96 -5.93
N TYR A 103 2.20 -33.97 -6.45
CA TYR A 103 2.74 -32.89 -7.27
C TYR A 103 3.91 -32.17 -6.58
N HIS A 104 3.73 -31.74 -5.32
CA HIS A 104 4.78 -31.04 -4.60
C HIS A 104 6.00 -31.93 -4.33
N THR A 105 5.79 -33.21 -4.03
CA THR A 105 6.88 -34.17 -3.79
C THR A 105 7.71 -34.41 -5.05
N GLU A 106 7.06 -34.58 -6.20
CA GLU A 106 7.75 -34.71 -7.49
C GLU A 106 8.55 -33.44 -7.83
N LYS A 107 7.98 -32.26 -7.57
CA LYS A 107 8.67 -30.98 -7.77
C LYS A 107 9.89 -30.83 -6.87
N ILE A 108 9.78 -31.20 -5.60
CA ILE A 108 10.90 -31.20 -4.66
C ILE A 108 12.03 -32.08 -5.18
N ALA A 109 11.74 -33.33 -5.56
CA ALA A 109 12.77 -34.24 -6.08
C ALA A 109 13.49 -33.68 -7.31
N LYS A 110 12.73 -33.11 -8.26
CA LYS A 110 13.29 -32.49 -9.46
C LYS A 110 14.15 -31.27 -9.14
N LEU A 111 13.67 -30.36 -8.29
CA LEU A 111 14.39 -29.13 -7.94
C LEU A 111 15.61 -29.42 -7.08
N GLN A 112 15.55 -30.40 -6.19
CA GLN A 112 16.69 -30.86 -5.41
C GLN A 112 17.81 -31.37 -6.31
N ALA A 113 17.49 -32.22 -7.28
CA ALA A 113 18.48 -32.71 -8.25
C ALA A 113 19.14 -31.57 -9.07
N LEU A 114 18.39 -30.50 -9.38
CA LEU A 114 18.96 -29.31 -10.05
C LEU A 114 19.87 -28.51 -9.12
N VAL A 115 19.52 -28.37 -7.84
CA VAL A 115 20.37 -27.70 -6.86
C VAL A 115 21.65 -28.49 -6.65
N ASP A 116 21.55 -29.82 -6.53
CA ASP A 116 22.70 -30.71 -6.34
C ASP A 116 23.66 -30.66 -7.55
N ASP A 117 23.15 -30.69 -8.78
CA ASP A 117 23.96 -30.52 -10.02
C ASP A 117 24.71 -29.18 -10.05
N VAL A 118 24.02 -28.09 -9.69
CA VAL A 118 24.65 -26.77 -9.66
C VAL A 118 25.67 -26.68 -8.53
N ASP A 119 25.41 -27.27 -7.37
CA ASP A 119 26.35 -27.33 -6.24
C ASP A 119 27.62 -28.12 -6.60
N GLU A 120 27.51 -29.21 -7.37
CA GLU A 120 28.66 -29.95 -7.92
C GLU A 120 29.49 -29.09 -8.90
N ARG A 121 28.85 -28.21 -9.67
CA ARG A 121 29.53 -27.27 -10.59
C ARG A 121 30.16 -26.07 -9.88
N ILE A 122 29.59 -25.62 -8.76
CA ILE A 122 30.13 -24.54 -7.93
C ILE A 122 31.42 -24.99 -7.25
N LYS A 123 31.42 -26.21 -6.71
CA LYS A 123 32.53 -26.76 -5.91
C LYS A 123 33.93 -26.56 -6.50
N PRO A 124 34.24 -26.92 -7.76
CA PRO A 124 35.59 -26.74 -8.30
C PRO A 124 36.04 -25.28 -8.41
N LEU A 125 35.11 -24.32 -8.55
CA LEU A 125 35.41 -22.89 -8.60
C LEU A 125 35.68 -22.32 -7.20
N ASP A 126 34.93 -22.78 -6.19
CA ASP A 126 35.21 -22.45 -4.78
C ASP A 126 36.52 -23.10 -4.31
N ASP A 127 36.80 -24.34 -4.72
CA ASP A 127 38.09 -25.01 -4.45
C ASP A 127 39.26 -24.20 -5.06
N GLU A 128 39.10 -23.60 -6.23
CA GLU A 128 40.10 -22.72 -6.85
C GLU A 128 40.31 -21.42 -6.04
N PHE A 129 39.22 -20.84 -5.53
CA PHE A 129 39.28 -19.68 -4.63
C PHE A 129 40.12 -19.98 -3.38
N ASP A 130 39.84 -21.11 -2.73
CA ASP A 130 40.58 -21.55 -1.54
C ASP A 130 42.02 -21.93 -1.86
N ALA A 131 42.26 -22.62 -2.98
CA ALA A 131 43.60 -23.04 -3.42
C ALA A 131 44.55 -21.86 -3.67
N ARG A 132 44.02 -20.71 -4.13
CA ARG A 132 44.79 -19.47 -4.32
C ARG A 132 44.90 -18.61 -3.05
N GLY A 133 44.46 -19.13 -1.90
CA GLY A 133 44.50 -18.43 -0.61
C GLY A 133 43.39 -17.38 -0.42
N GLY A 134 42.38 -17.39 -1.29
CA GLY A 134 41.24 -16.47 -1.27
C GLY A 134 41.61 -15.06 -1.77
N TRP A 135 41.15 -14.71 -2.98
CA TRP A 135 41.29 -13.34 -3.48
C TRP A 135 40.26 -12.38 -2.86
N THR A 136 40.44 -11.09 -3.09
CA THR A 136 39.53 -10.04 -2.63
C THR A 136 38.18 -10.14 -3.35
N ARG A 137 37.09 -10.04 -2.60
CA ARG A 137 35.71 -9.96 -3.11
C ARG A 137 35.03 -8.75 -2.49
N ALA A 138 34.15 -8.10 -3.23
CA ALA A 138 33.38 -6.95 -2.76
C ALA A 138 31.87 -7.22 -2.84
N PHE A 139 31.13 -6.70 -1.87
CA PHE A 139 29.70 -6.90 -1.72
C PHE A 139 29.00 -5.57 -1.48
N ARG A 140 28.00 -5.24 -2.29
CA ARG A 140 27.18 -4.05 -2.13
C ARG A 140 25.92 -4.35 -1.34
N VAL A 141 25.57 -3.51 -0.37
CA VAL A 141 24.31 -3.61 0.35
C VAL A 141 23.14 -3.20 -0.54
N LEU A 142 22.10 -4.03 -0.66
CA LEU A 142 20.95 -3.81 -1.56
C LEU A 142 19.75 -3.14 -0.89
N ASN A 143 19.65 -3.21 0.44
CA ASN A 143 18.46 -2.75 1.21
C ASN A 143 18.72 -1.53 2.09
N GLY A 144 19.81 -0.79 1.86
CA GLY A 144 20.17 0.40 2.62
C GLY A 144 20.92 1.41 1.74
N ASN A 145 21.74 2.25 2.37
CA ASN A 145 22.53 3.30 1.72
C ASN A 145 23.57 2.79 0.70
N GLY A 146 23.58 1.52 0.30
CA GLY A 146 24.38 1.03 -0.83
C GLY A 146 25.86 0.78 -0.56
N HIS A 147 26.27 0.70 0.70
CA HIS A 147 27.68 0.59 1.07
C HIS A 147 28.34 -0.67 0.48
N VAL A 148 29.62 -0.56 0.14
CA VAL A 148 30.46 -1.64 -0.37
C VAL A 148 31.29 -2.21 0.77
N HIS A 149 31.28 -3.54 0.91
CA HIS A 149 31.96 -4.29 1.96
C HIS A 149 32.89 -5.33 1.36
N ARG A 150 34.02 -5.58 2.02
CA ARG A 150 34.94 -6.70 1.69
C ARG A 150 34.36 -8.07 2.06
N SER A 151 33.42 -8.10 3.01
CA SER A 151 32.81 -9.33 3.51
C SER A 151 31.37 -9.08 3.95
N ARG A 152 30.55 -10.12 3.85
CA ARG A 152 29.17 -10.15 4.35
C ARG A 152 29.08 -10.22 5.88
N SER A 153 30.21 -10.44 6.57
CA SER A 153 30.29 -10.63 8.02
C SER A 153 30.79 -9.39 8.78
N CYS A 154 30.73 -8.20 8.17
CA CYS A 154 31.14 -6.96 8.84
C CYS A 154 30.24 -6.67 10.05
N SER A 155 30.83 -6.22 11.16
CA SER A 155 30.12 -5.89 12.41
C SER A 155 29.13 -4.72 12.28
N THR A 156 29.24 -3.92 11.22
CA THR A 156 28.29 -2.84 10.93
C THR A 156 27.05 -3.33 10.17
N CYS A 157 27.06 -4.59 9.72
CA CYS A 157 25.93 -5.20 9.00
C CYS A 157 24.98 -5.86 9.99
N TYR A 158 23.68 -5.78 9.69
CA TYR A 158 22.64 -6.44 10.46
C TYR A 158 22.34 -7.82 9.88
N PRO A 159 21.74 -8.74 10.65
CA PRO A 159 21.28 -10.03 10.13
C PRO A 159 20.28 -9.90 8.96
N THR A 160 19.61 -8.75 8.84
CA THR A 160 18.66 -8.44 7.76
C THR A 160 19.32 -7.76 6.55
N THR A 161 20.62 -7.42 6.61
CA THR A 161 21.34 -6.80 5.49
C THR A 161 21.39 -7.74 4.31
N ARG A 162 20.98 -7.26 3.13
CA ARG A 162 21.03 -8.00 1.87
C ARG A 162 22.20 -7.51 1.03
N PHE A 163 22.92 -8.43 0.40
CA PHE A 163 24.11 -8.11 -0.38
C PHE A 163 23.95 -8.54 -1.84
N GLY A 164 24.49 -7.75 -2.75
CA GLY A 164 24.82 -8.13 -4.11
C GLY A 164 26.34 -8.30 -4.21
N TRP A 165 26.78 -9.36 -4.86
CA TRP A 165 28.21 -9.59 -5.11
C TRP A 165 28.67 -8.72 -6.28
N LEU A 166 29.94 -8.28 -6.27
CA LEU A 166 30.56 -7.50 -7.34
C LEU A 166 31.75 -8.28 -7.94
N PRO A 167 31.54 -9.29 -8.80
CA PRO A 167 32.63 -10.07 -9.39
C PRO A 167 33.59 -9.26 -10.28
N SER A 168 33.15 -8.13 -10.82
CA SER A 168 33.96 -7.27 -11.70
C SER A 168 35.17 -6.64 -11.00
N VAL A 169 35.21 -6.67 -9.67
CA VAL A 169 36.34 -6.17 -8.86
C VAL A 169 37.05 -7.28 -8.09
N SER A 170 36.80 -8.54 -8.43
CA SER A 170 37.44 -9.66 -7.77
C SER A 170 38.94 -9.69 -8.03
N GLY A 171 39.73 -9.81 -6.97
CA GLY A 171 41.20 -9.78 -7.05
C GLY A 171 41.83 -8.39 -7.14
N MET A 172 41.03 -7.31 -7.18
CA MET A 172 41.54 -5.93 -7.09
C MET A 172 42.08 -5.62 -5.69
N ASP A 173 43.01 -4.66 -5.61
CA ASP A 173 43.50 -4.19 -4.32
C ASP A 173 42.48 -3.28 -3.60
N GLU A 174 42.77 -2.94 -2.35
CA GLU A 174 41.88 -2.09 -1.55
C GLU A 174 41.72 -0.68 -2.13
N ASP A 175 42.81 -0.10 -2.63
CA ASP A 175 42.82 1.29 -3.12
C ASP A 175 42.02 1.39 -4.43
N GLU A 176 42.14 0.42 -5.33
CA GLU A 176 41.32 0.28 -6.53
C GLU A 176 39.82 0.17 -6.20
N ILE A 177 39.46 -0.66 -5.21
CA ILE A 177 38.06 -0.81 -4.78
C ILE A 177 37.55 0.49 -4.15
N VAL A 178 38.35 1.16 -3.32
CA VAL A 178 37.98 2.44 -2.69
C VAL A 178 37.83 3.54 -3.73
N ASP A 179 38.68 3.60 -4.74
CA ASP A 179 38.57 4.59 -5.82
C ASP A 179 37.30 4.42 -6.65
N LEU A 180 36.84 3.17 -6.84
CA LEU A 180 35.60 2.87 -7.55
C LEU A 180 34.37 3.04 -6.66
N ALA A 181 34.43 2.65 -5.39
CA ALA A 181 33.32 2.75 -4.44
C ALA A 181 33.13 4.17 -3.87
N ALA A 182 34.21 4.96 -3.83
CA ALA A 182 34.28 6.29 -3.24
C ALA A 182 33.67 6.36 -1.83
N ASP A 183 32.76 7.30 -1.60
CA ASP A 183 32.10 7.53 -0.29
C ASP A 183 31.23 6.35 0.17
N MET A 184 31.00 5.36 -0.70
CA MET A 184 30.21 4.17 -0.41
C MET A 184 31.05 3.03 0.15
N ALA A 185 32.38 3.12 0.11
CA ALA A 185 33.24 2.12 0.73
C ALA A 185 33.04 2.12 2.26
N CYS A 186 32.75 0.95 2.84
CA CYS A 186 32.64 0.84 4.28
C CYS A 186 34.01 1.05 4.93
N THR A 187 34.19 2.14 5.68
CA THR A 187 35.44 2.48 6.39
C THR A 187 35.89 1.44 7.41
N ARG A 188 35.01 0.52 7.82
CA ARG A 188 35.37 -0.63 8.66
C ARG A 188 35.99 -1.78 7.86
N CYS A 189 35.59 -1.96 6.61
CA CYS A 189 36.11 -2.98 5.71
C CYS A 189 37.32 -2.51 4.90
N TYR A 190 37.37 -1.21 4.60
CA TYR A 190 38.40 -0.56 3.81
C TYR A 190 38.92 0.66 4.59
N PRO A 191 39.95 0.51 5.43
CA PRO A 191 40.52 1.61 6.20
C PRO A 191 41.03 2.79 5.35
N SER A 192 41.39 2.59 4.08
CA SER A 192 41.75 3.70 3.18
C SER A 192 40.53 4.47 2.65
N ALA A 193 39.32 3.99 2.91
CA ALA A 193 38.09 4.67 2.49
C ALA A 193 37.98 6.06 3.13
N PRO A 194 37.63 7.07 2.33
CA PRO A 194 37.58 8.43 2.82
C PRO A 194 36.35 8.67 3.72
N VAL A 195 36.46 9.66 4.61
CA VAL A 195 35.31 10.12 5.40
C VAL A 195 34.34 10.85 4.47
N ILE A 196 33.06 10.48 4.53
CA ILE A 196 31.99 11.04 3.72
C ILE A 196 31.87 12.55 3.97
N ASP A 197 31.99 13.34 2.90
CA ASP A 197 31.67 14.77 2.90
C ASP A 197 30.25 14.96 2.38
N LEU A 198 29.30 15.20 3.28
CA LEU A 198 27.88 15.39 2.93
C LEU A 198 27.65 16.61 2.04
N SER A 199 28.60 17.56 1.99
CA SER A 199 28.50 18.75 1.14
C SER A 199 28.97 18.50 -0.30
N ASN A 200 29.75 17.44 -0.53
CA ASN A 200 30.26 17.06 -1.84
C ASN A 200 30.41 15.53 -1.96
N PRO A 201 29.29 14.79 -2.07
CA PRO A 201 29.33 13.33 -2.13
C PRO A 201 29.98 12.86 -3.43
N ARG A 202 30.96 11.98 -3.32
CA ARG A 202 31.57 11.32 -4.48
C ARG A 202 30.70 10.16 -4.95
N GLU A 203 30.48 10.10 -6.25
CA GLU A 203 29.70 9.05 -6.88
C GLU A 203 30.43 7.71 -6.86
N CYS A 204 29.69 6.65 -6.49
CA CYS A 204 30.16 5.28 -6.57
C CYS A 204 29.98 4.74 -8.00
N LYS A 205 31.11 4.39 -8.63
CA LYS A 205 31.16 3.85 -10.00
C LYS A 205 30.86 2.35 -10.07
N LEU A 206 30.73 1.70 -8.92
CA LEU A 206 30.37 0.28 -8.81
C LEU A 206 28.86 0.02 -8.84
N GLU A 207 28.04 1.05 -9.11
CA GLU A 207 26.61 0.86 -9.34
C GLU A 207 26.36 0.48 -10.81
N PRO A 208 25.80 -0.71 -11.10
CA PRO A 208 25.30 -1.05 -12.43
C PRO A 208 24.33 0.01 -12.96
N ASP A 209 24.49 0.37 -14.23
CA ASP A 209 23.69 1.40 -14.90
C ASP A 209 22.17 1.16 -14.76
N GLU A 210 21.73 -0.10 -14.81
CA GLU A 210 20.34 -0.49 -14.64
C GLU A 210 19.76 -0.08 -13.26
N MET A 211 20.54 -0.20 -12.19
CA MET A 211 20.10 0.18 -10.85
C MET A 211 20.06 1.69 -10.66
N ARG A 212 20.99 2.43 -11.28
CA ARG A 212 20.95 3.90 -11.31
C ARG A 212 19.69 4.40 -12.01
N ILE A 213 19.39 3.86 -13.20
CA ILE A 213 18.19 4.17 -13.98
C ILE A 213 16.92 3.83 -13.19
N GLU A 214 16.88 2.68 -12.50
CA GLU A 214 15.72 2.29 -11.69
C GLU A 214 15.47 3.22 -10.49
N ARG A 215 16.54 3.68 -9.82
CA ARG A 215 16.43 4.65 -8.72
C ARG A 215 15.85 5.96 -9.22
N GLU A 216 16.42 6.51 -10.29
CA GLU A 216 15.95 7.74 -10.93
C GLU A 216 14.48 7.63 -11.35
N ARG A 217 14.07 6.49 -11.92
CA ARG A 217 12.68 6.21 -12.26
C ARG A 217 11.76 6.23 -11.04
N LYS A 218 12.14 5.56 -9.95
CA LYS A 218 11.35 5.55 -8.70
C LYS A 218 11.26 6.91 -8.04
N GLU A 219 12.31 7.71 -8.12
CA GLU A 219 12.32 9.09 -7.62
C GLU A 219 11.41 9.99 -8.46
N ALA A 220 11.48 9.87 -9.78
CA ALA A 220 10.58 10.57 -10.69
C ALA A 220 9.10 10.19 -10.46
N GLU A 221 8.79 8.89 -10.29
CA GLU A 221 7.43 8.42 -9.98
C GLU A 221 6.92 8.98 -8.64
N ARG A 222 7.77 8.96 -7.59
CA ARG A 222 7.43 9.54 -6.29
C ARG A 222 7.16 11.04 -6.40
N ALA A 223 8.04 11.78 -7.06
CA ALA A 223 7.87 13.21 -7.27
C ALA A 223 6.59 13.52 -8.07
N GLU A 224 6.26 12.73 -9.10
CA GLU A 224 5.02 12.87 -9.85
C GLU A 224 3.78 12.59 -8.99
N ARG A 225 3.81 11.52 -8.20
CA ARG A 225 2.72 11.18 -7.27
C ARG A 225 2.49 12.28 -6.25
N ASP A 226 3.56 12.82 -5.68
CA ASP A 226 3.48 13.87 -4.66
C ASP A 226 2.96 15.18 -5.28
N ARG A 227 3.37 15.52 -6.50
CA ARG A 227 2.78 16.63 -7.28
C ARG A 227 1.29 16.42 -7.55
N LYS A 228 0.89 15.24 -8.02
CA LYS A 228 -0.53 14.92 -8.28
C LYS A 228 -1.36 14.98 -7.00
N LYS A 229 -0.80 14.54 -5.87
CA LYS A 229 -1.46 14.62 -4.55
C LYS A 229 -1.65 16.08 -4.14
N ALA A 230 -0.59 16.89 -4.23
CA ALA A 230 -0.66 18.32 -3.93
C ALA A 230 -1.66 19.06 -4.82
N GLU A 231 -1.70 18.75 -6.13
CA GLU A 231 -2.68 19.33 -7.06
C GLU A 231 -4.12 18.94 -6.72
N LYS A 232 -4.36 17.65 -6.39
CA LYS A 232 -5.68 17.17 -5.96
C LYS A 232 -6.12 17.84 -4.66
N GLU A 233 -5.23 17.98 -3.69
CA GLU A 233 -5.51 18.68 -2.43
C GLU A 233 -5.82 20.16 -2.66
N ALA A 234 -5.07 20.85 -3.52
CA ALA A 234 -5.34 22.24 -3.88
C ALA A 234 -6.71 22.40 -4.57
N LYS A 235 -7.04 21.52 -5.52
CA LYS A 235 -8.37 21.51 -6.18
C LYS A 235 -9.50 21.17 -5.21
N ALA A 236 -9.28 20.28 -4.25
CA ALA A 236 -10.26 19.96 -3.23
C ALA A 236 -10.50 21.16 -2.30
N LYS A 237 -9.43 21.84 -1.84
CA LYS A 237 -9.52 23.06 -1.02
C LYS A 237 -10.28 24.18 -1.75
N ALA A 238 -10.03 24.39 -3.04
CA ALA A 238 -10.72 25.40 -3.84
C ALA A 238 -12.22 25.10 -4.06
N LYS A 239 -12.62 23.82 -4.06
CA LYS A 239 -14.01 23.41 -4.27
C LYS A 239 -14.81 23.29 -2.98
N ALA A 240 -14.12 23.02 -1.87
CA ALA A 240 -14.72 22.88 -0.56
C ALA A 240 -15.57 24.10 -0.20
N ILE A 241 -16.66 23.84 0.52
CA ILE A 241 -17.42 24.92 1.16
C ILE A 241 -16.90 25.02 2.58
N VAL A 242 -16.63 26.25 2.98
CA VAL A 242 -16.31 26.62 4.34
C VAL A 242 -17.48 27.38 4.96
N THR A 243 -17.55 27.36 6.28
CA THR A 243 -18.41 28.25 7.06
C THR A 243 -18.00 29.72 6.84
N ALA A 244 -18.82 30.66 7.30
CA ALA A 244 -18.49 32.09 7.24
C ALA A 244 -17.17 32.44 7.97
N THR A 245 -16.76 31.62 8.94
CA THR A 245 -15.51 31.75 9.70
C THR A 245 -14.31 31.04 9.04
N GLY A 246 -14.50 30.38 7.89
CA GLY A 246 -13.44 29.68 7.16
C GLY A 246 -13.23 28.22 7.56
N GLU A 247 -14.00 27.70 8.51
CA GLU A 247 -13.91 26.32 8.97
C GLU A 247 -14.59 25.34 7.99
N PRO A 248 -14.09 24.11 7.80
CA PRO A 248 -14.76 23.10 6.99
C PRO A 248 -16.16 22.76 7.53
N ILE A 249 -17.13 22.57 6.65
CA ILE A 249 -18.46 22.06 7.02
C ILE A 249 -18.43 20.53 6.99
N TYR A 250 -18.97 19.89 8.03
CA TYR A 250 -18.95 18.44 8.21
C TYR A 250 -20.31 17.77 7.99
N ASP A 251 -20.30 16.52 7.49
CA ASP A 251 -21.49 15.67 7.39
C ASP A 251 -21.88 15.03 8.74
N ASP A 252 -22.95 14.23 8.76
CA ASP A 252 -23.43 13.50 9.95
C ASP A 252 -22.40 12.45 10.48
N TRP A 253 -21.34 12.19 9.73
CA TRP A 253 -20.26 11.25 10.07
C TRP A 253 -18.94 11.96 10.39
N ASN A 254 -18.97 13.28 10.61
CA ASN A 254 -17.80 14.12 10.87
C ASN A 254 -16.76 14.09 9.74
N ARG A 255 -17.22 14.03 8.48
CA ARG A 255 -16.36 14.14 7.29
C ARG A 255 -16.57 15.50 6.61
N PRO A 256 -15.51 16.23 6.25
CA PRO A 256 -15.65 17.53 5.61
C PRO A 256 -16.22 17.38 4.20
N PHE A 257 -17.09 18.31 3.79
CA PHE A 257 -17.59 18.35 2.41
C PHE A 257 -16.50 18.86 1.46
N ASN A 258 -16.12 18.00 0.51
CA ASN A 258 -15.07 18.31 -0.47
C ASN A 258 -15.56 19.18 -1.64
N ASN A 259 -16.86 19.39 -1.77
CA ASN A 259 -17.44 20.25 -2.81
C ASN A 259 -18.85 20.72 -2.45
N GLU A 260 -19.27 21.77 -3.13
CA GLU A 260 -20.57 22.42 -2.97
C GLU A 260 -21.79 21.55 -3.31
N VAL A 261 -21.71 20.76 -4.38
CA VAL A 261 -22.84 19.94 -4.83
C VAL A 261 -23.17 18.86 -3.80
N THR A 262 -22.16 18.23 -3.22
CA THR A 262 -22.31 17.22 -2.17
C THR A 262 -22.88 17.84 -0.89
N ALA A 263 -22.38 19.00 -0.47
CA ALA A 263 -22.90 19.73 0.68
C ALA A 263 -24.38 20.11 0.48
N GLN A 264 -24.71 20.71 -0.68
CA GLN A 264 -26.08 21.08 -1.05
C GLN A 264 -27.01 19.86 -1.06
N SER A 265 -26.58 18.74 -1.66
CA SER A 265 -27.39 17.52 -1.72
C SER A 265 -27.66 16.93 -0.33
N ALA A 266 -26.67 16.95 0.56
CA ALA A 266 -26.82 16.51 1.95
C ALA A 266 -27.82 17.39 2.72
N ALA A 267 -27.71 18.72 2.60
CA ALA A 267 -28.62 19.65 3.24
C ALA A 267 -30.05 19.58 2.67
N ILE A 268 -30.22 19.42 1.35
CA ILE A 268 -31.55 19.16 0.74
C ILE A 268 -32.14 17.86 1.27
N SER A 269 -31.34 16.81 1.45
CA SER A 269 -31.78 15.53 2.01
C SER A 269 -32.17 15.65 3.49
N ALA A 270 -31.50 16.54 4.23
CA ALA A 270 -31.88 16.89 5.60
C ALA A 270 -33.26 17.56 5.66
N VAL A 271 -33.52 18.54 4.78
CA VAL A 271 -34.84 19.18 4.68
C VAL A 271 -35.92 18.19 4.23
N GLU A 272 -35.63 17.37 3.23
CA GLU A 272 -36.52 16.28 2.79
C GLU A 272 -36.91 15.36 3.96
N SER A 273 -35.93 14.96 4.77
CA SER A 273 -36.21 14.15 5.96
C SER A 273 -37.14 14.87 6.94
N LEU A 274 -36.98 16.17 7.16
CA LEU A 274 -37.87 16.95 8.03
C LEU A 274 -39.29 17.08 7.44
N VAL A 275 -39.41 17.13 6.11
CA VAL A 275 -40.71 17.09 5.42
C VAL A 275 -41.39 15.72 5.62
N TYR A 276 -40.64 14.62 5.61
CA TYR A 276 -41.19 13.27 5.78
C TYR A 276 -41.59 12.96 7.22
N PHE A 277 -40.68 13.17 8.17
CA PHE A 277 -40.86 12.76 9.57
C PHE A 277 -41.39 13.88 10.48
N GLY A 278 -41.54 15.10 9.94
CA GLY A 278 -42.02 16.24 10.70
C GLY A 278 -40.99 16.78 11.69
N PHE A 279 -41.43 17.74 12.50
CA PHE A 279 -40.68 18.33 13.60
C PHE A 279 -41.31 17.92 14.92
N GLY A 280 -40.50 17.55 15.91
CA GLY A 280 -40.86 17.34 17.31
C GLY A 280 -40.62 15.93 17.85
N GLU A 281 -40.33 14.94 17.01
CA GLU A 281 -40.22 13.53 17.45
C GLU A 281 -38.85 13.20 18.09
N ASN A 282 -37.77 13.88 17.68
CA ASN A 282 -36.43 13.65 18.22
C ASN A 282 -35.58 14.93 18.18
N PRO A 283 -35.42 15.64 19.32
CA PRO A 283 -34.68 16.90 19.39
C PRO A 283 -33.21 16.81 18.96
N GLN A 284 -32.53 15.69 19.26
CA GLN A 284 -31.12 15.50 18.87
C GLN A 284 -30.99 15.27 17.36
N TYR A 285 -31.91 14.51 16.78
CA TYR A 285 -31.97 14.30 15.33
C TYR A 285 -32.21 15.62 14.59
N GLU A 286 -33.16 16.44 15.07
CA GLU A 286 -33.46 17.75 14.51
C GLU A 286 -32.27 18.71 14.58
N ALA A 287 -31.59 18.78 15.73
CA ALA A 287 -30.46 19.68 15.93
C ALA A 287 -29.35 19.45 14.88
N GLY A 288 -29.01 18.19 14.60
CA GLY A 288 -28.02 17.85 13.55
C GLY A 288 -28.45 18.30 12.15
N LYS A 289 -29.74 18.21 11.82
CA LYS A 289 -30.29 18.64 10.52
C LYS A 289 -30.37 20.17 10.42
N VAL A 290 -30.82 20.86 11.47
CA VAL A 290 -30.84 22.33 11.55
C VAL A 290 -29.42 22.88 11.35
N ARG A 291 -28.45 22.32 12.08
CA ARG A 291 -27.04 22.67 11.93
C ARG A 291 -26.57 22.52 10.49
N LEU A 292 -26.68 21.31 9.94
CA LEU A 292 -26.20 21.00 8.60
C LEU A 292 -26.82 21.94 7.55
N VAL A 293 -28.13 22.17 7.61
CA VAL A 293 -28.81 23.07 6.68
C VAL A 293 -28.32 24.50 6.84
N THR A 294 -28.21 25.00 8.08
CA THR A 294 -27.77 26.37 8.34
C THR A 294 -26.35 26.62 7.82
N GLU A 295 -25.40 25.76 8.16
CA GLU A 295 -24.00 25.94 7.77
C GLU A 295 -23.80 25.84 6.27
N VAL A 296 -24.45 24.88 5.61
CA VAL A 296 -24.36 24.75 4.16
C VAL A 296 -25.02 25.93 3.46
N LEU A 297 -26.17 26.42 3.95
CA LEU A 297 -26.81 27.61 3.41
C LEU A 297 -25.90 28.84 3.51
N ASP A 298 -25.36 29.10 4.71
CA ASP A 298 -24.49 30.25 4.97
C ASP A 298 -23.19 30.15 4.15
N GLY A 299 -22.59 28.95 4.06
CA GLY A 299 -21.39 28.70 3.25
C GLY A 299 -21.61 28.85 1.75
N ILE A 300 -22.75 28.39 1.22
CA ILE A 300 -23.11 28.61 -0.20
C ILE A 300 -23.41 30.08 -0.47
N ALA A 301 -24.14 30.75 0.43
CA ALA A 301 -24.48 32.16 0.30
C ALA A 301 -23.21 33.01 0.25
N ALA A 302 -22.26 32.77 1.17
CA ALA A 302 -20.96 33.43 1.18
C ALA A 302 -20.14 33.14 -0.10
N LYS A 303 -20.06 31.87 -0.52
CA LYS A 303 -19.30 31.47 -1.70
C LYS A 303 -19.85 32.01 -3.02
N ARG A 304 -21.17 32.16 -3.14
CA ARG A 304 -21.86 32.68 -4.33
C ARG A 304 -22.12 34.19 -4.27
N GLU A 305 -21.67 34.87 -3.20
CA GLU A 305 -21.92 36.29 -2.97
C GLU A 305 -23.42 36.65 -3.06
N THR A 306 -24.27 35.82 -2.45
CA THR A 306 -25.74 35.97 -2.49
C THR A 306 -26.35 35.89 -1.09
N THR A 307 -27.67 36.10 -0.99
CA THR A 307 -28.39 36.00 0.30
C THR A 307 -28.85 34.57 0.55
N THR A 308 -28.98 34.21 1.84
CA THR A 308 -29.53 32.91 2.25
C THR A 308 -30.93 32.69 1.70
N ASP A 309 -31.75 33.74 1.61
CA ASP A 309 -33.12 33.68 1.11
C ASP A 309 -33.18 33.30 -0.38
N ALA A 310 -32.25 33.81 -1.18
CA ALA A 310 -32.13 33.45 -2.59
C ALA A 310 -31.78 31.95 -2.74
N VAL A 311 -30.87 31.44 -1.90
CA VAL A 311 -30.50 30.02 -1.88
C VAL A 311 -31.67 29.15 -1.41
N ILE A 312 -32.40 29.58 -0.37
CA ILE A 312 -33.59 28.90 0.14
C ILE A 312 -34.65 28.77 -0.95
N LEU A 313 -34.90 29.83 -1.73
CA LEU A 313 -35.87 29.79 -2.84
C LEU A 313 -35.50 28.75 -3.91
N GLU A 314 -34.21 28.62 -4.23
CA GLU A 314 -33.70 27.57 -5.11
C GLU A 314 -33.92 26.17 -4.49
N TRP A 315 -33.60 26.03 -3.20
CA TRP A 315 -33.70 24.76 -2.49
C TRP A 315 -35.14 24.29 -2.32
N LYS A 316 -36.10 25.18 -2.06
CA LYS A 316 -37.54 24.84 -2.01
C LYS A 316 -37.97 24.08 -3.26
N LYS A 317 -37.58 24.55 -4.45
CA LYS A 317 -37.86 23.87 -5.72
C LYS A 317 -37.22 22.49 -5.80
N LYS A 318 -35.96 22.36 -5.38
CA LYS A 318 -35.21 21.09 -5.41
C LYS A 318 -35.73 20.06 -4.39
N VAL A 319 -36.08 20.51 -3.19
CA VAL A 319 -36.71 19.67 -2.15
C VAL A 319 -38.06 19.16 -2.66
N TYR A 320 -38.90 20.04 -3.21
CA TYR A 320 -40.18 19.67 -3.80
C TYR A 320 -40.05 18.60 -4.89
N GLN A 321 -39.08 18.74 -5.80
CA GLN A 321 -38.81 17.73 -6.84
C GLN A 321 -38.38 16.37 -6.27
N LYS A 322 -37.80 16.34 -5.07
CA LYS A 322 -37.26 15.13 -4.44
C LYS A 322 -38.30 14.39 -3.61
N VAL A 323 -39.20 15.11 -2.95
CA VAL A 323 -40.33 14.58 -2.16
C VAL A 323 -41.41 14.04 -3.12
N LYS A 324 -41.17 12.87 -3.74
CA LYS A 324 -41.98 12.29 -4.83
C LYS A 324 -43.40 11.82 -4.45
N SER A 325 -43.85 12.00 -3.22
CA SER A 325 -45.05 11.33 -2.68
C SER A 325 -46.11 12.31 -2.17
N GLY A 326 -47.08 12.72 -2.99
CA GLY A 326 -48.33 13.36 -2.56
C GLY A 326 -48.24 14.66 -1.72
N ARG A 327 -47.04 15.20 -1.50
CA ARG A 327 -46.78 16.43 -0.74
C ARG A 327 -46.83 17.62 -1.68
N THR A 328 -47.39 18.72 -1.21
CA THR A 328 -47.50 19.97 -1.97
C THR A 328 -46.31 20.88 -1.70
N MET A 329 -46.14 21.93 -2.53
CA MET A 329 -45.18 22.99 -2.23
C MET A 329 -45.43 23.60 -0.84
N ASP A 330 -46.69 23.71 -0.42
CA ASP A 330 -47.06 24.20 0.92
C ASP A 330 -46.44 23.36 2.06
N THR A 331 -46.24 22.06 1.86
CA THR A 331 -45.59 21.23 2.89
C THR A 331 -44.09 21.54 2.98
N VAL A 332 -43.45 21.83 1.84
CA VAL A 332 -42.05 22.25 1.80
C VAL A 332 -41.90 23.65 2.39
N ASP A 333 -42.79 24.57 2.05
CA ASP A 333 -42.84 25.91 2.63
C ASP A 333 -43.03 25.86 4.15
N PHE A 334 -44.00 25.09 4.62
CA PHE A 334 -44.21 24.84 6.05
C PHE A 334 -42.94 24.31 6.74
N ALA A 335 -42.21 23.41 6.08
CA ALA A 335 -40.97 22.88 6.66
C ALA A 335 -39.89 23.96 6.78
N PHE A 336 -39.71 24.81 5.76
CA PHE A 336 -38.78 25.94 5.83
C PHE A 336 -39.23 27.00 6.85
N ASP A 337 -40.52 27.28 6.98
CA ASP A 337 -41.07 28.22 7.97
C ASP A 337 -40.82 27.74 9.40
N LYS A 338 -40.86 26.42 9.63
CA LYS A 338 -40.49 25.79 10.91
C LYS A 338 -38.98 25.70 11.13
N LEU A 339 -38.20 25.68 10.05
CA LEU A 339 -36.75 25.60 10.09
C LEU A 339 -36.13 26.98 10.40
N ALA A 340 -36.64 28.05 9.77
CA ALA A 340 -36.15 29.42 9.90
C ALA A 340 -35.86 29.86 11.36
N PRO A 341 -36.84 29.83 12.30
CA PRO A 341 -36.57 30.26 13.67
C PRO A 341 -35.54 29.39 14.39
N ARG A 342 -35.42 28.10 14.03
CA ARG A 342 -34.39 27.21 14.60
C ARG A 342 -33.01 27.49 14.04
N MET A 343 -32.90 27.84 12.76
CA MET A 343 -31.62 28.29 12.18
C MET A 343 -31.16 29.58 12.85
N ASP A 344 -32.07 30.52 13.11
CA ASP A 344 -31.74 31.77 13.80
C ASP A 344 -31.31 31.54 15.25
N GLN A 345 -32.00 30.64 15.97
CA GLN A 345 -31.57 30.17 17.28
C GLN A 345 -30.17 29.54 17.25
N TYR A 346 -29.90 28.68 16.26
CA TYR A 346 -28.59 28.05 16.07
C TYR A 346 -27.50 29.11 15.82
N ARG A 347 -27.73 30.07 14.92
CA ARG A 347 -26.80 31.16 14.64
C ARG A 347 -26.53 32.01 15.88
N ALA A 348 -27.58 32.35 16.63
CA ALA A 348 -27.46 33.14 17.85
C ALA A 348 -26.65 32.40 18.93
N GLU A 349 -26.93 31.11 19.14
CA GLU A 349 -26.20 30.31 20.13
C GLU A 349 -24.74 30.09 19.71
N ARG A 350 -24.49 29.83 18.42
CA ARG A 350 -23.12 29.73 17.88
C ARG A 350 -22.35 31.04 18.12
N ALA A 351 -22.95 32.19 17.81
CA ALA A 351 -22.33 33.49 18.04
C ALA A 351 -22.09 33.75 19.54
N ARG A 352 -23.01 33.35 20.42
CA ARG A 352 -22.86 33.46 21.88
C ARG A 352 -21.69 32.63 22.39
N LEU A 353 -21.59 31.37 21.97
CA LEU A 353 -20.51 30.46 22.36
C LEU A 353 -19.16 30.89 21.80
N GLN A 354 -19.11 31.35 20.55
CA GLN A 354 -17.89 31.91 19.96
C GLN A 354 -17.41 33.13 20.75
N LYS A 355 -18.31 34.08 21.04
CA LYS A 355 -17.99 35.24 21.87
C LYS A 355 -17.49 34.85 23.26
N LEU A 356 -18.12 33.86 23.90
CA LEU A 356 -17.67 33.33 25.20
C LEU A 356 -16.26 32.75 25.12
N ALA A 357 -15.94 32.03 24.05
CA ALA A 357 -14.61 31.47 23.82
C ALA A 357 -13.54 32.55 23.54
N ASP A 358 -13.92 33.64 22.88
CA ASP A 358 -13.02 34.75 22.54
C ASP A 358 -12.79 35.70 23.73
N ASP A 359 -13.81 35.96 24.55
CA ASP A 359 -13.76 36.89 25.69
C ASP A 359 -13.11 36.28 26.95
N THR A 360 -13.08 34.95 27.06
CA THR A 360 -12.52 34.29 28.24
C THR A 360 -10.99 34.21 28.19
N THR A 361 -10.35 34.55 29.30
CA THR A 361 -8.89 34.37 29.50
C THR A 361 -8.55 33.04 30.16
N ASP A 362 -9.56 32.36 30.73
CA ASP A 362 -9.45 31.03 31.31
C ASP A 362 -9.45 29.98 30.19
N GLN A 363 -8.37 29.20 30.11
CA GLN A 363 -8.17 28.18 29.08
C GLN A 363 -9.17 27.03 29.21
N ASP A 364 -9.53 26.61 30.42
CA ASP A 364 -10.49 25.52 30.64
C ASP A 364 -11.90 25.97 30.24
N ALA A 365 -12.26 27.21 30.57
CA ALA A 365 -13.53 27.81 30.13
C ALA A 365 -13.58 27.96 28.60
N ARG A 366 -12.46 28.30 27.96
CA ARG A 366 -12.34 28.37 26.49
C ARG A 366 -12.50 27.01 25.85
N GLU A 367 -11.78 26.00 26.35
CA GLU A 367 -11.86 24.63 25.86
C GLU A 367 -13.26 24.04 26.07
N ALA A 368 -13.90 24.32 27.20
CA ALA A 368 -15.29 23.94 27.46
C ALA A 368 -16.27 24.64 26.49
N ALA A 369 -16.12 25.93 26.25
CA ALA A 369 -16.94 26.66 25.29
C ALA A 369 -16.76 26.12 23.86
N LEU A 370 -15.51 25.86 23.43
CA LEU A 370 -15.21 25.24 22.15
C LEU A 370 -15.69 23.78 22.07
N HIS A 371 -15.66 23.03 23.17
CA HIS A 371 -16.18 21.67 23.22
C HIS A 371 -17.71 21.65 23.10
N VAL A 372 -18.40 22.52 23.83
CA VAL A 372 -19.85 22.71 23.71
C VAL A 372 -20.19 23.19 22.31
N LEU A 373 -19.43 24.14 21.75
CA LEU A 373 -19.55 24.57 20.37
C LEU A 373 -19.38 23.38 19.41
N ASN A 374 -18.37 22.53 19.58
CA ASN A 374 -18.16 21.33 18.75
C ASN A 374 -19.24 20.26 18.93
N LEU A 375 -19.83 20.11 20.13
CA LEU A 375 -20.97 19.23 20.38
C LEU A 375 -22.26 19.81 19.77
N HIS A 376 -22.46 21.11 19.82
CA HIS A 376 -23.60 21.82 19.22
C HIS A 376 -23.49 21.88 17.69
N ILE A 377 -22.26 21.98 17.16
CA ILE A 377 -21.87 21.79 15.77
C ILE A 377 -21.77 20.27 15.45
N GLY A 378 -22.10 19.36 16.38
CA GLY A 378 -22.07 17.90 16.19
C GLY A 378 -20.85 17.34 15.45
N ALA A 379 -19.69 17.98 15.63
CA ALA A 379 -18.38 17.52 15.18
C ALA A 379 -17.86 16.40 16.11
N ALA A 380 -18.31 16.40 17.36
CA ALA A 380 -18.12 15.28 18.26
C ALA A 380 -19.37 14.39 18.24
N ARG A 381 -19.26 13.16 17.74
CA ARG A 381 -20.12 12.09 18.27
C ARG A 381 -19.90 12.07 19.78
N PRO A 382 -20.94 11.93 20.62
CA PRO A 382 -20.69 11.53 21.99
C PRO A 382 -19.83 10.26 21.94
N PRO A 383 -18.77 10.17 22.77
CA PRO A 383 -17.95 8.97 22.82
C PRO A 383 -18.87 7.75 22.95
N ARG A 384 -18.64 6.72 22.14
CA ARG A 384 -19.42 5.48 22.25
C ARG A 384 -19.22 4.93 23.66
N GLY A 385 -20.22 5.05 24.53
CA GLY A 385 -20.19 4.47 25.87
C GLY A 385 -20.43 5.41 27.05
N TRP A 386 -21.27 6.44 26.89
CA TRP A 386 -21.94 7.09 28.03
C TRP A 386 -23.40 6.69 28.07
#